data_AF-A0A4Q5WFC2-F1
#
_entry.id   AF-A0A4Q5WFC2-F1
#
_cell.length_a   1.000
_cell.length_b   1.000
_cell.length_c   1.000
_cell.angle_alpha   90.00
_cell.angle_beta   90.00
_cell.angle_gamma   90.00
#
_symmetry.space_group_name_H-M   'P 1'
#
loop_
_entity.id
_entity.type
_entity.pdbx_description
1 polymer ?
#
loop_
_entity_poly.entity_id
_entity_poly.type
_entity_poly.pdbx_seq_one_letter_code
_entity_poly.pdbx_strand_id
1 'polypeptide(L)'
;MRVRHTGGIYNSLPAGYFAGLPAEWLRGSSGGRWNGGGPQAGDTGTIVHIFPASDGAQHIYLLQFGKDYVPIGCNYLALPGEPVTEAETHAVYLSDSLRNAREANRCNFKLRNVNGQWARTGLTALDSLSENFACARRSAGADTVLLAKYIFDNGALPSEKAYVLWLEQGRGYAKAFYNNTAGKPTQSPVRPYPVAALLQPFFAGRLDTVTSVPKQEVMISHNMGYSIQVQAPRFFFRKRFQDMEVRQDPAHPLAAWWLLLAGEMKNLDAGPRKP
;
A
#
# COMPACT_ATOMS: atom_id res chain seq x y z
N MET A 1 13.67 9.30 -21.24
CA MET A 1 12.64 9.07 -20.21
C MET A 1 11.28 9.14 -20.89
N ARG A 2 10.32 8.27 -20.57
CA ARG A 2 8.98 8.33 -21.19
C ARG A 2 7.95 8.97 -20.25
N VAL A 3 6.98 9.69 -20.79
CA VAL A 3 5.84 10.22 -20.02
C VAL A 3 4.84 9.10 -19.77
N ARG A 4 4.51 8.84 -18.51
CA ARG A 4 3.53 7.82 -18.11
C ARG A 4 2.10 8.36 -18.13
N HIS A 5 1.91 9.62 -17.71
CA HIS A 5 0.58 10.24 -17.64
C HIS A 5 0.68 11.78 -17.69
N THR A 6 -0.24 12.43 -18.39
CA THR A 6 -0.21 13.89 -18.66
C THR A 6 -0.56 14.74 -17.44
N GLY A 7 -1.29 14.19 -16.46
CA GLY A 7 -1.63 14.87 -15.20
C GLY A 7 -0.42 15.23 -14.31
N GLY A 8 0.78 14.74 -14.64
CA GLY A 8 2.03 15.12 -13.98
C GLY A 8 2.78 16.27 -14.61
N ILE A 9 2.27 16.84 -15.71
CA ILE A 9 2.87 17.95 -16.43
C ILE A 9 2.51 19.25 -15.72
N TYR A 10 3.51 20.00 -15.28
CA TYR A 10 3.29 21.29 -14.65
C TYR A 10 3.15 22.36 -15.73
N ASN A 11 1.96 22.97 -15.81
CA ASN A 11 1.69 24.05 -16.76
C ASN A 11 2.51 25.32 -16.49
N SER A 12 3.04 25.47 -15.27
CA SER A 12 3.96 26.51 -14.84
C SER A 12 4.66 26.10 -13.54
N LEU A 13 5.92 26.49 -13.36
CA LEU A 13 6.60 26.49 -12.06
C LEU A 13 6.91 27.93 -11.64
N PRO A 14 6.98 28.24 -10.32
CA PRO A 14 7.40 29.55 -9.86
C PRO A 14 8.78 29.94 -10.44
N ALA A 15 8.98 31.22 -10.77
CA ALA A 15 10.21 31.70 -11.40
C ALA A 15 11.49 31.34 -10.63
N GLY A 16 11.41 31.23 -9.30
CA GLY A 16 12.52 30.80 -8.44
C GLY A 16 13.03 29.38 -8.73
N TYR A 17 12.20 28.48 -9.28
CA TYR A 17 12.64 27.13 -9.67
C TYR A 17 13.64 27.17 -10.84
N PHE A 18 13.56 28.17 -11.70
CA PHE A 18 14.43 28.29 -12.87
C PHE A 18 15.64 29.21 -12.62
N ALA A 19 15.83 29.67 -11.39
CA ALA A 19 16.96 30.53 -11.03
C ALA A 19 18.29 29.79 -11.28
N GLY A 20 19.18 30.39 -12.07
CA GLY A 20 20.47 29.81 -12.42
C GLY A 20 20.47 28.85 -13.62
N LEU A 21 19.31 28.61 -14.26
CA LEU A 21 19.25 27.86 -15.51
C LEU A 21 19.52 28.76 -16.73
N PRO A 22 20.10 28.21 -17.82
CA PRO A 22 20.30 28.95 -19.07
C PRO A 22 19.02 29.63 -19.59
N ALA A 23 19.15 30.87 -20.05
CA ALA A 23 18.03 31.68 -20.53
C ALA A 23 17.32 31.08 -21.77
N GLU A 24 17.98 30.19 -22.51
CA GLU A 24 17.38 29.42 -23.60
C GLU A 24 16.32 28.41 -23.11
N TRP A 25 16.47 27.83 -21.90
CA TRP A 25 15.51 26.89 -21.32
C TRP A 25 14.25 27.61 -20.81
N LEU A 26 14.43 28.84 -20.31
CA LEU A 26 13.36 29.74 -19.89
C LEU A 26 12.51 30.24 -21.07
N ARG A 27 13.17 30.54 -22.22
CA ARG A 27 12.51 31.02 -23.44
C ARG A 27 11.67 29.97 -24.15
N GLY A 28 11.96 28.68 -23.90
CA GLY A 28 11.22 27.57 -24.47
C GLY A 28 9.78 27.50 -23.97
N SER A 29 9.53 27.55 -22.65
CA SER A 29 8.19 27.17 -22.16
C SER A 29 7.84 27.46 -20.69
N SER A 30 8.39 28.49 -20.04
CA SER A 30 8.05 28.79 -18.64
C SER A 30 7.05 29.95 -18.45
N GLY A 31 6.56 30.55 -19.54
CA GLY A 31 5.73 31.76 -19.49
C GLY A 31 4.50 31.69 -20.39
N GLY A 32 3.44 31.05 -19.91
CA GLY A 32 2.09 31.17 -20.48
C GLY A 32 1.68 30.06 -21.44
N ARG A 33 0.75 29.23 -20.96
CA ARG A 33 -0.13 28.31 -21.71
C ARG A 33 0.54 27.55 -22.85
N TRP A 34 0.96 26.33 -22.55
CA TRP A 34 1.00 25.25 -23.54
C TRP A 34 -0.38 25.19 -24.21
N ASN A 35 -0.51 25.69 -25.44
CA ASN A 35 -1.79 25.78 -26.17
C ASN A 35 -2.27 24.38 -26.59
N GLY A 36 -2.72 23.57 -25.63
CA GLY A 36 -3.39 22.29 -25.86
C GLY A 36 -2.53 21.15 -26.43
N GLY A 37 -1.21 21.34 -26.58
CA GLY A 37 -0.32 20.40 -27.27
C GLY A 37 0.92 19.97 -26.47
N GLY A 38 0.83 19.88 -25.13
CA GLY A 38 1.91 19.31 -24.31
C GLY A 38 2.17 17.82 -24.60
N PRO A 39 3.29 17.26 -24.14
CA PRO A 39 3.62 15.85 -24.39
C PRO A 39 2.54 14.92 -23.84
N GLN A 40 2.28 13.84 -24.57
CA GLN A 40 1.28 12.83 -24.26
C GLN A 40 1.90 11.64 -23.52
N ALA A 41 1.06 10.80 -22.91
CA ALA A 41 1.51 9.51 -22.40
C ALA A 41 2.12 8.69 -23.54
N GLY A 42 3.34 8.19 -23.33
CA GLY A 42 4.14 7.51 -24.35
C GLY A 42 5.30 8.33 -24.92
N ASP A 43 5.22 9.66 -24.89
CA ASP A 43 6.25 10.53 -25.46
C ASP A 43 7.59 10.37 -24.74
N THR A 44 8.69 10.43 -25.49
CA THR A 44 10.05 10.27 -24.95
C THR A 44 10.78 11.60 -24.93
N GLY A 45 11.29 12.00 -23.76
CA GLY A 45 12.11 13.19 -23.56
C GLY A 45 13.41 12.88 -22.83
N THR A 46 14.36 13.81 -22.89
CA THR A 46 15.66 13.71 -22.19
C THR A 46 15.61 14.52 -20.91
N ILE A 47 16.00 13.93 -19.78
CA ILE A 47 16.10 14.69 -18.52
C ILE A 47 17.31 15.62 -18.64
N VAL A 48 17.07 16.93 -18.52
CA VAL A 48 18.13 17.96 -18.57
C VAL A 48 18.36 18.61 -17.21
N HIS A 49 17.40 18.53 -16.29
CA HIS A 49 17.53 19.02 -14.93
C HIS A 49 16.60 18.27 -13.95
N ILE A 50 16.96 18.24 -12.68
CA ILE A 50 16.14 17.69 -11.59
C ILE A 50 16.03 18.76 -10.51
N PHE A 51 14.82 19.23 -10.25
CA PHE A 51 14.52 20.16 -9.17
C PHE A 51 14.43 19.36 -7.86
N PRO A 52 15.34 19.59 -6.89
CA PRO A 52 15.30 18.90 -5.61
C PRO A 52 14.05 19.33 -4.83
N ALA A 53 13.37 18.37 -4.21
CA ALA A 53 12.30 18.68 -3.27
C ALA A 53 12.90 19.18 -1.95
N SER A 54 12.34 20.25 -1.39
CA SER A 54 12.82 20.88 -0.17
C SER A 54 12.58 20.04 1.10
N ASP A 55 11.74 19.01 1.03
CA ASP A 55 11.20 18.28 2.19
C ASP A 55 10.99 16.77 1.95
N GLY A 56 11.68 16.18 0.96
CA GLY A 56 11.50 14.78 0.60
C GLY A 56 10.24 14.50 -0.23
N ALA A 57 9.53 15.54 -0.67
CA ALA A 57 8.45 15.42 -1.64
C ALA A 57 8.94 14.98 -3.04
N GLN A 58 7.96 14.76 -3.92
CA GLN A 58 8.14 14.32 -5.30
C GLN A 58 9.16 15.21 -6.04
N HIS A 59 10.23 14.61 -6.58
CA HIS A 59 11.18 15.32 -7.43
C HIS A 59 10.48 15.78 -8.72
N ILE A 60 10.75 17.00 -9.16
CA ILE A 60 10.28 17.50 -10.47
C ILE A 60 11.46 17.43 -11.43
N TYR A 61 11.24 16.90 -12.62
CA TYR A 61 12.26 16.74 -13.66
C TYR A 61 11.94 17.69 -14.79
N LEU A 62 12.95 18.36 -15.33
CA LEU A 62 12.83 19.10 -16.57
C LEU A 62 13.20 18.17 -17.73
N LEU A 63 12.23 17.85 -18.58
CA LEU A 63 12.41 17.02 -19.76
C LEU A 63 12.46 17.87 -21.02
N GLN A 64 13.43 17.61 -21.88
CA GLN A 64 13.51 18.19 -23.22
C GLN A 64 12.79 17.29 -24.24
N PHE A 65 11.85 17.88 -25.00
CA PHE A 65 11.18 17.29 -26.15
C PHE A 65 11.46 18.16 -27.38
N GLY A 66 12.43 17.75 -28.21
CA GLY A 66 12.90 18.60 -29.31
C GLY A 66 13.46 19.92 -28.80
N LYS A 67 12.78 21.04 -29.09
CA LYS A 67 13.16 22.39 -28.65
C LYS A 67 12.47 22.84 -27.35
N ASP A 68 11.50 22.07 -26.88
CA ASP A 68 10.64 22.45 -25.76
C ASP A 68 11.10 21.78 -24.46
N TYR A 69 10.86 22.45 -23.32
CA TYR A 69 11.30 22.01 -22.00
C TYR A 69 10.10 21.93 -21.04
N VAL A 70 9.81 20.73 -20.56
CA VAL A 70 8.58 20.40 -19.83
C VAL A 70 8.91 19.91 -18.43
N PRO A 71 8.45 20.60 -17.37
CA PRO A 71 8.56 20.09 -16.00
C PRO A 71 7.52 19.00 -15.71
N ILE A 72 7.98 17.85 -15.21
CA ILE A 72 7.16 16.66 -14.92
C ILE A 72 7.58 16.03 -13.59
N GLY A 73 6.63 15.68 -12.73
CA GLY A 73 6.94 15.01 -11.44
C GLY A 73 7.40 13.55 -11.64
N CYS A 74 8.30 13.02 -10.79
CA CYS A 74 8.89 11.66 -10.97
C CYS A 74 7.85 10.56 -11.19
N ASN A 75 6.78 10.52 -10.39
CA ASN A 75 5.78 9.45 -10.45
C ASN A 75 5.03 9.36 -11.79
N TYR A 76 5.15 10.38 -12.63
CA TYR A 76 4.52 10.48 -13.94
C TYR A 76 5.50 10.22 -15.09
N LEU A 77 6.72 9.81 -14.77
CA LEU A 77 7.72 9.36 -15.71
C LEU A 77 7.88 7.84 -15.58
N ALA A 78 8.03 7.17 -16.72
CA ALA A 78 8.34 5.76 -16.80
C ALA A 78 9.85 5.56 -16.95
N LEU A 79 10.42 4.72 -16.09
CA LEU A 79 11.78 4.21 -16.23
C LEU A 79 11.92 3.43 -17.56
N PRO A 80 13.13 3.27 -18.08
CA PRO A 80 13.36 2.45 -19.27
C PRO A 80 12.75 1.04 -19.11
N GLY A 81 11.85 0.67 -20.02
CA GLY A 81 11.14 -0.63 -20.00
C GLY A 81 9.84 -0.65 -19.20
N GLU A 82 9.44 0.45 -18.57
CA GLU A 82 8.15 0.55 -17.90
C GLU A 82 7.00 0.91 -18.87
N PRO A 83 5.78 0.43 -18.59
CA PRO A 83 4.59 0.66 -19.42
C PRO A 83 4.15 2.13 -19.36
N VAL A 84 3.68 2.66 -20.49
CA VAL A 84 3.26 4.08 -20.63
C VAL A 84 1.92 4.27 -21.32
N THR A 85 1.37 3.23 -21.93
CA THR A 85 -0.01 3.18 -22.42
C THR A 85 -0.88 2.36 -21.47
N GLU A 86 -2.21 2.55 -21.56
CA GLU A 86 -3.17 1.74 -20.81
C GLU A 86 -3.03 0.25 -21.15
N ALA A 87 -2.82 -0.08 -22.43
CA ALA A 87 -2.60 -1.45 -22.89
C ALA A 87 -1.32 -2.07 -22.30
N GLU A 88 -0.20 -1.33 -22.29
CA GLU A 88 1.05 -1.81 -21.66
C GLU A 88 0.89 -1.93 -20.15
N THR A 89 0.19 -0.98 -19.51
CA THR A 89 -0.08 -1.00 -18.07
C THR A 89 -0.93 -2.21 -17.70
N HIS A 90 -1.95 -2.51 -18.50
CA HIS A 90 -2.78 -3.70 -18.36
C HIS A 90 -1.94 -4.97 -18.53
N ALA A 91 -1.08 -5.05 -19.55
CA ALA A 91 -0.21 -6.20 -19.77
C ALA A 91 0.76 -6.46 -18.61
N VAL A 92 1.35 -5.39 -18.04
CA VAL A 92 2.20 -5.49 -16.85
C VAL A 92 1.41 -5.89 -15.62
N TYR A 93 0.22 -5.33 -15.41
CA TYR A 93 -0.68 -5.73 -14.33
C TYR A 93 -1.06 -7.22 -14.42
N LEU A 94 -1.38 -7.70 -15.62
CA LEU A 94 -1.71 -9.10 -15.87
C LEU A 94 -0.50 -10.01 -15.59
N SER A 95 0.68 -9.63 -16.07
CA SER A 95 1.92 -10.38 -15.82
C SER A 95 2.29 -10.42 -14.33
N ASP A 96 2.18 -9.29 -13.61
CA ASP A 96 2.40 -9.24 -12.16
C ASP A 96 1.37 -10.10 -11.43
N SER A 97 0.11 -10.07 -11.86
CA SER A 97 -0.96 -10.90 -11.29
C SER A 97 -0.68 -12.39 -11.47
N LEU A 98 -0.23 -12.81 -12.66
CA LEU A 98 0.13 -14.20 -12.95
C LEU A 98 1.36 -14.66 -12.16
N ARG A 99 2.41 -13.83 -12.08
CA ARG A 99 3.59 -14.11 -11.25
C ARG A 99 3.19 -14.23 -9.79
N ASN A 100 2.42 -13.27 -9.30
CA ASN A 100 1.96 -13.26 -7.92
C ASN A 100 1.08 -14.47 -7.59
N ALA A 101 0.21 -14.91 -8.49
CA ALA A 101 -0.58 -16.12 -8.32
C ALA A 101 0.29 -17.38 -8.23
N ARG A 102 1.37 -17.47 -9.02
CA ARG A 102 2.33 -18.57 -8.96
C ARG A 102 3.10 -18.57 -7.63
N GLU A 103 3.64 -17.43 -7.24
CA GLU A 103 4.39 -17.25 -5.98
C GLU A 103 3.51 -17.45 -4.74
N ALA A 104 2.21 -17.16 -4.86
CA ALA A 104 1.26 -17.35 -3.79
C ALA A 104 1.07 -18.82 -3.41
N ASN A 105 1.49 -19.77 -4.26
CA ASN A 105 1.41 -21.21 -4.01
C ASN A 105 0.04 -21.64 -3.45
N ARG A 106 -1.04 -21.21 -4.12
CA ARG A 106 -2.44 -21.47 -3.76
C ARG A 106 -2.88 -20.93 -2.38
N CYS A 107 -2.18 -19.93 -1.85
CA CYS A 107 -2.54 -19.28 -0.60
C CYS A 107 -2.97 -17.82 -0.83
N ASN A 108 -4.21 -17.49 -0.50
CA ASN A 108 -4.77 -16.16 -0.75
C ASN A 108 -4.08 -15.04 0.05
N PHE A 109 -3.47 -15.35 1.20
CA PHE A 109 -2.68 -14.37 1.97
C PHE A 109 -1.47 -13.83 1.20
N LYS A 110 -1.01 -14.55 0.17
CA LYS A 110 0.12 -14.18 -0.69
C LYS A 110 -0.29 -13.57 -2.03
N LEU A 111 -1.59 -13.38 -2.27
CA LEU A 111 -2.05 -12.66 -3.44
C LEU A 111 -1.96 -11.15 -3.20
N ARG A 112 -1.45 -10.37 -4.16
CA ARG A 112 -1.40 -8.90 -4.08
C ARG A 112 -2.75 -8.26 -4.32
N ASN A 113 -3.58 -8.84 -5.19
CA ASN A 113 -4.92 -8.34 -5.46
C ASN A 113 -5.93 -9.47 -5.33
N VAL A 114 -6.96 -9.25 -4.52
CA VAL A 114 -8.13 -10.15 -4.41
C VAL A 114 -9.38 -9.27 -4.40
N ASN A 115 -10.32 -9.54 -5.29
CA ASN A 115 -11.58 -8.80 -5.42
C ASN A 115 -11.39 -7.27 -5.55
N GLY A 116 -10.40 -6.84 -6.33
CA GLY A 116 -10.09 -5.42 -6.52
C GLY A 116 -9.44 -4.75 -5.30
N GLN A 117 -9.10 -5.51 -4.26
CA GLN A 117 -8.46 -5.00 -3.05
C GLN A 117 -6.97 -5.35 -3.08
N TRP A 118 -6.15 -4.31 -3.24
CA TRP A 118 -4.70 -4.44 -3.18
C TRP A 118 -4.22 -4.61 -1.73
N ALA A 119 -3.28 -5.54 -1.52
CA ALA A 119 -2.50 -5.71 -0.30
C ALA A 119 -1.01 -5.60 -0.61
N ARG A 120 -0.24 -5.13 0.38
CA ARG A 120 1.23 -4.98 0.30
C ARG A 120 1.97 -6.31 0.41
N THR A 121 1.52 -7.28 -0.37
CA THR A 121 1.86 -8.69 -0.17
C THR A 121 3.19 -9.05 -0.81
N GLY A 122 4.05 -9.70 -0.02
CA GLY A 122 5.42 -10.05 -0.40
C GLY A 122 6.36 -8.87 -0.69
N LEU A 123 5.99 -7.62 -0.41
CA LEU A 123 6.85 -6.46 -0.73
C LEU A 123 7.97 -6.26 0.28
N THR A 124 7.80 -6.74 1.51
CA THR A 124 8.76 -6.56 2.60
C THR A 124 9.04 -7.92 3.24
N ALA A 125 10.15 -8.01 3.97
CA ALA A 125 10.48 -9.22 4.71
C ALA A 125 9.46 -9.50 5.83
N LEU A 126 8.94 -8.45 6.48
CA LEU A 126 7.88 -8.57 7.48
C LEU A 126 6.57 -9.08 6.87
N ASP A 127 6.20 -8.58 5.69
CA ASP A 127 5.02 -9.04 4.95
C ASP A 127 5.13 -10.51 4.61
N SER A 128 6.26 -10.90 4.00
CA SER A 128 6.52 -12.28 3.60
C SER A 128 6.49 -13.23 4.80
N LEU A 129 7.10 -12.85 5.92
CA LEU A 129 7.16 -13.67 7.13
C LEU A 129 5.77 -13.95 7.71
N SER A 130 4.95 -12.90 7.87
CA SER A 130 3.60 -13.02 8.41
C SER A 130 2.66 -13.79 7.47
N GLU A 131 2.77 -13.57 6.16
CA GLU A 131 1.98 -14.28 5.14
C GLU A 131 2.34 -15.76 5.04
N ASN A 132 3.64 -16.09 5.04
CA ASN A 132 4.12 -17.47 5.08
C ASN A 132 3.56 -18.20 6.30
N PHE A 133 3.56 -17.55 7.46
CA PHE A 133 3.02 -18.15 8.68
C PHE A 133 1.51 -18.35 8.60
N ALA A 134 0.74 -17.37 8.11
CA ALA A 134 -0.70 -17.49 7.89
C ALA A 134 -1.05 -18.65 6.94
N CYS A 135 -0.32 -18.77 5.83
CA CYS A 135 -0.46 -19.88 4.89
C CYS A 135 -0.13 -21.23 5.54
N ALA A 136 0.95 -21.31 6.34
CA ALA A 136 1.33 -22.53 7.02
C ALA A 136 0.27 -22.98 8.04
N ARG A 137 -0.34 -22.05 8.79
CA ARG A 137 -1.47 -22.37 9.68
C ARG A 137 -2.65 -22.93 8.90
N ARG A 138 -2.99 -22.30 7.77
CA ARG A 138 -4.07 -22.78 6.91
C ARG A 138 -3.80 -24.19 6.38
N SER A 139 -2.60 -24.44 5.87
CA SER A 139 -2.20 -25.77 5.36
C SER A 139 -2.15 -26.84 6.46
N ALA A 140 -1.88 -26.46 7.71
CA ALA A 140 -1.91 -27.35 8.86
C ALA A 140 -3.33 -27.69 9.34
N GLY A 141 -4.38 -27.12 8.72
CA GLY A 141 -5.76 -27.44 9.05
C GLY A 141 -6.45 -26.42 9.96
N ALA A 142 -5.88 -25.23 10.17
CA ALA A 142 -6.60 -24.16 10.87
C ALA A 142 -7.93 -23.85 10.17
N ASP A 143 -9.00 -23.78 10.97
CA ASP A 143 -10.37 -23.53 10.53
C ASP A 143 -10.52 -22.11 10.01
N THR A 144 -9.97 -21.16 10.78
CA THR A 144 -10.02 -19.73 10.47
C THR A 144 -8.67 -19.09 10.74
N VAL A 145 -8.21 -18.23 9.84
CA VAL A 145 -6.96 -17.47 9.97
C VAL A 145 -7.26 -16.00 9.66
N LEU A 146 -6.91 -15.11 10.60
CA LEU A 146 -6.93 -13.67 10.45
C LEU A 146 -5.48 -13.18 10.37
N LEU A 147 -5.13 -12.54 9.26
CA LEU A 147 -3.89 -11.78 9.11
C LEU A 147 -4.25 -10.30 9.08
N ALA A 148 -3.76 -9.56 10.06
CA ALA A 148 -3.97 -8.13 10.14
C ALA A 148 -2.64 -7.40 10.26
N LYS A 149 -2.48 -6.35 9.46
CA LYS A 149 -1.23 -5.60 9.29
C LYS A 149 -1.47 -4.13 9.51
N TYR A 150 -0.54 -3.51 10.22
CA TYR A 150 -0.37 -2.07 10.28
C TYR A 150 0.87 -1.69 9.47
N ILE A 151 0.62 -0.96 8.39
CA ILE A 151 1.56 -0.68 7.30
C ILE A 151 1.95 0.80 7.35
N PHE A 152 3.25 1.06 7.42
CA PHE A 152 3.83 2.40 7.29
C PHE A 152 4.68 2.48 6.03
N ASP A 153 4.31 3.37 5.12
CA ASP A 153 5.14 3.78 3.98
C ASP A 153 5.82 2.58 3.28
N ASN A 154 7.11 2.35 3.54
CA ASN A 154 7.98 1.43 2.83
C ASN A 154 8.30 0.08 3.51
N GLY A 155 7.76 -0.25 4.69
CA GLY A 155 7.93 -1.62 5.21
C GLY A 155 8.99 -1.87 6.27
N ALA A 156 9.82 -0.87 6.56
CA ALA A 156 11.06 -1.04 7.32
C ALA A 156 11.01 -0.43 8.73
N LEU A 157 9.94 0.29 9.06
CA LEU A 157 9.85 1.02 10.33
C LEU A 157 9.53 0.07 11.50
N PRO A 158 10.09 0.30 12.70
CA PRO A 158 9.77 -0.48 13.91
C PRO A 158 8.30 -0.41 14.33
N SER A 159 7.58 0.62 13.89
CA SER A 159 6.15 0.78 14.14
C SER A 159 5.28 -0.14 13.29
N GLU A 160 5.83 -0.76 12.24
CA GLU A 160 5.12 -1.74 11.45
C GLU A 160 4.93 -3.05 12.19
N LYS A 161 3.70 -3.55 12.12
CA LYS A 161 3.32 -4.78 12.79
C LYS A 161 2.39 -5.60 11.93
N ALA A 162 2.53 -6.90 12.02
CA ALA A 162 1.56 -7.85 11.50
C ALA A 162 1.22 -8.85 12.59
N TYR A 163 -0.02 -9.31 12.60
CA TYR A 163 -0.49 -10.30 13.55
C TYR A 163 -1.22 -11.39 12.78
N VAL A 164 -0.90 -12.64 13.13
CA VAL A 164 -1.66 -13.80 12.68
C VAL A 164 -2.39 -14.36 13.90
N LEU A 165 -3.71 -14.36 13.80
CA LEU A 165 -4.61 -14.95 14.77
C LEU A 165 -5.34 -16.10 14.10
N TRP A 166 -5.48 -17.24 14.76
CA TRP A 166 -6.16 -18.39 14.15
C TRP A 166 -6.91 -19.24 15.15
N LEU A 167 -7.91 -19.94 14.63
CA LEU A 167 -8.64 -20.99 15.32
C LEU A 167 -8.22 -22.35 14.75
N GLU A 168 -7.89 -23.28 15.64
CA GLU A 168 -7.55 -24.65 15.32
C GLU A 168 -8.28 -25.56 16.31
N GLN A 169 -9.26 -26.33 15.81
CA GLN A 169 -10.07 -27.23 16.63
C GLN A 169 -10.75 -26.49 17.80
N GLY A 170 -11.28 -25.28 17.52
CA GLY A 170 -11.94 -24.43 18.52
C GLY A 170 -11.00 -23.70 19.49
N ARG A 171 -9.69 -23.92 19.44
CA ARG A 171 -8.70 -23.21 20.27
C ARG A 171 -8.11 -22.05 19.50
N GLY A 172 -8.05 -20.89 20.15
CA GLY A 172 -7.54 -19.66 19.54
C GLY A 172 -6.08 -19.38 19.93
N TYR A 173 -5.32 -18.88 18.96
CA TYR A 173 -3.91 -18.54 19.12
C TYR A 173 -3.59 -17.22 18.41
N ALA A 174 -2.52 -16.57 18.87
CA ALA A 174 -2.00 -15.36 18.25
C ALA A 174 -0.47 -15.38 18.18
N LYS A 175 0.06 -14.76 17.11
CA LYS A 175 1.47 -14.47 16.92
C LYS A 175 1.65 -13.09 16.30
N ALA A 176 2.55 -12.29 16.87
CA ALA A 176 2.92 -10.99 16.33
C ALA A 176 4.22 -11.08 15.54
N PHE A 177 4.34 -10.23 14.53
CA PHE A 177 5.50 -10.02 13.68
C PHE A 177 5.75 -8.52 13.63
N TYR A 178 6.99 -8.09 13.78
CA TYR A 178 7.34 -6.68 13.84
C TYR A 178 8.80 -6.48 13.47
N ASN A 179 9.16 -5.26 13.06
CA ASN A 179 10.56 -4.90 12.91
C ASN A 179 11.14 -4.54 14.29
N ASN A 180 12.34 -5.01 14.60
CA ASN A 180 13.07 -4.59 15.80
C ASN A 180 13.60 -3.15 15.65
N THR A 181 14.28 -2.63 16.67
CA THR A 181 14.85 -1.27 16.65
C THR A 181 15.87 -1.05 15.53
N ALA A 182 16.45 -2.12 14.99
CA ALA A 182 17.36 -2.08 13.84
C ALA A 182 16.64 -2.27 12.48
N GLY A 183 15.31 -2.23 12.46
CA GLY A 183 14.51 -2.41 11.24
C GLY A 183 14.48 -3.85 10.70
N LYS A 184 14.95 -4.85 11.46
CA LYS A 184 14.96 -6.25 11.04
C LYS A 184 13.68 -6.97 11.49
N PRO A 185 13.04 -7.77 10.62
CA PRO A 185 11.82 -8.49 10.98
C PRO A 185 12.12 -9.53 12.07
N THR A 186 11.25 -9.57 13.06
CA THR A 186 11.24 -10.54 14.15
C THR A 186 9.81 -10.92 14.48
N GLN A 187 9.62 -11.80 15.46
CA GLN A 187 8.32 -12.38 15.80
C GLN A 187 8.22 -12.77 17.27
N SER A 188 7.01 -12.73 17.81
CA SER A 188 6.72 -13.22 19.16
C SER A 188 6.63 -14.75 19.18
N PRO A 189 6.71 -15.37 20.37
CA PRO A 189 6.18 -16.72 20.59
C PRO A 189 4.69 -16.79 20.23
N VAL A 190 4.23 -18.01 19.93
CA VAL A 190 2.79 -18.30 19.85
C VAL A 190 2.21 -18.32 21.25
N ARG A 191 1.02 -17.75 21.44
CA ARG A 191 0.29 -17.82 22.71
C ARG A 191 -1.21 -18.11 22.49
N PRO A 192 -1.89 -18.71 23.48
CA PRO A 192 -3.34 -18.79 23.50
C PRO A 192 -3.96 -17.39 23.43
N TYR A 193 -5.08 -17.27 22.72
CA TYR A 193 -5.79 -16.00 22.56
C TYR A 193 -7.27 -16.22 22.22
N PRO A 194 -8.22 -15.39 22.71
CA PRO A 194 -9.65 -15.57 22.47
C PRO A 194 -10.10 -15.11 21.06
N VAL A 195 -9.54 -15.73 20.01
CA VAL A 195 -9.79 -15.37 18.60
C VAL A 195 -11.27 -15.41 18.23
N ALA A 196 -12.03 -16.36 18.78
CA ALA A 196 -13.45 -16.48 18.50
C ALA A 196 -14.25 -15.24 18.94
N ALA A 197 -13.94 -14.67 20.11
CA ALA A 197 -14.61 -13.47 20.61
C ALA A 197 -14.36 -12.25 19.71
N LEU A 198 -13.15 -12.16 19.14
CA LEU A 198 -12.76 -11.08 18.24
C LEU A 198 -13.38 -11.20 16.83
N LEU A 199 -13.58 -12.43 16.35
CA LEU A 199 -14.20 -12.72 15.05
C LEU A 199 -15.74 -12.77 15.12
N GLN A 200 -16.32 -12.97 16.29
CA GLN A 200 -17.77 -13.07 16.45
C GLN A 200 -18.51 -11.81 15.95
N PRO A 201 -18.08 -10.57 16.26
CA PRO A 201 -18.69 -9.36 15.68
C PRO A 201 -18.57 -9.29 14.15
N PHE A 202 -17.47 -9.78 13.58
CA PHE A 202 -17.27 -9.79 12.13
C PHE A 202 -18.31 -10.67 11.42
N PHE A 203 -18.48 -11.91 11.90
CA PHE A 203 -19.42 -12.85 11.29
C PHE A 203 -20.88 -12.50 11.61
N ALA A 204 -21.18 -12.09 12.86
CA ALA A 204 -22.53 -11.69 13.26
C ALA A 204 -23.01 -10.45 12.50
N GLY A 205 -22.13 -9.47 12.29
CA GLY A 205 -22.42 -8.26 11.53
C GLY A 205 -22.34 -8.42 10.01
N ARG A 206 -22.02 -9.62 9.50
CA ARG A 206 -21.80 -9.89 8.07
C ARG A 206 -20.89 -8.84 7.41
N LEU A 207 -19.78 -8.50 8.08
CA LEU A 207 -18.86 -7.47 7.62
C LEU A 207 -18.21 -7.82 6.26
N ASP A 208 -18.23 -9.08 5.87
CA ASP A 208 -17.90 -9.57 4.53
C ASP A 208 -18.75 -8.96 3.41
N THR A 209 -19.98 -8.54 3.73
CA THR A 209 -20.95 -7.98 2.77
C THR A 209 -20.95 -6.45 2.71
N VAL A 210 -20.23 -5.78 3.62
CA VAL A 210 -20.15 -4.32 3.66
C VAL A 210 -19.25 -3.85 2.52
N THR A 211 -19.87 -3.28 1.49
CA THR A 211 -19.18 -2.79 0.29
C THR A 211 -18.69 -1.35 0.43
N SER A 212 -19.34 -0.55 1.28
CA SER A 212 -18.91 0.81 1.60
C SER A 212 -17.56 0.82 2.33
N VAL A 213 -16.86 1.94 2.22
CA VAL A 213 -15.64 2.22 2.98
C VAL A 213 -15.92 3.34 4.00
N PRO A 214 -15.21 3.37 5.13
CA PRO A 214 -15.31 4.47 6.09
C PRO A 214 -15.03 5.81 5.40
N LYS A 215 -15.78 6.86 5.76
CA LYS A 215 -15.60 8.18 5.18
C LYS A 215 -14.31 8.84 5.69
N GLN A 216 -13.67 9.61 4.83
CA GLN A 216 -12.60 10.51 5.21
C GLN A 216 -12.83 11.88 4.58
N GLU A 217 -12.60 12.93 5.36
CA GLU A 217 -12.66 14.32 4.91
C GLU A 217 -11.30 14.79 4.39
N VAL A 218 -10.21 14.12 4.81
CA VAL A 218 -8.85 14.50 4.46
C VAL A 218 -8.13 13.31 3.84
N MET A 219 -7.69 13.47 2.60
CA MET A 219 -6.83 12.51 1.91
C MET A 219 -5.36 12.88 2.11
N ILE A 220 -4.55 11.95 2.62
CA ILE A 220 -3.11 12.13 2.82
C ILE A 220 -2.37 11.19 1.87
N SER A 221 -1.41 11.70 1.10
CA SER A 221 -0.70 10.92 0.07
C SER A 221 0.14 9.76 0.61
N HIS A 222 0.56 9.84 1.88
CA HIS A 222 1.33 8.80 2.59
C HIS A 222 0.55 8.26 3.80
N ASN A 223 -0.78 8.25 3.70
CA ASN A 223 -1.62 7.79 4.79
C ASN A 223 -1.30 6.34 5.13
N MET A 224 -0.94 6.11 6.39
CA MET A 224 -0.64 4.80 6.95
C MET A 224 -1.84 3.87 6.72
N GLY A 225 -1.55 2.59 6.51
CA GLY A 225 -2.57 1.65 6.07
C GLY A 225 -2.83 0.54 7.06
N TYR A 226 -4.07 0.10 7.10
CA TYR A 226 -4.48 -1.16 7.70
C TYR A 226 -4.79 -2.16 6.60
N SER A 227 -4.34 -3.39 6.74
CA SER A 227 -4.75 -4.49 5.86
C SER A 227 -5.31 -5.60 6.73
N ILE A 228 -6.56 -5.97 6.48
CA ILE A 228 -7.22 -7.12 7.11
C ILE A 228 -7.45 -8.20 6.06
N GLN A 229 -7.10 -9.43 6.40
CA GLN A 229 -7.36 -10.61 5.59
C GLN A 229 -7.93 -11.70 6.50
N VAL A 230 -9.11 -12.23 6.18
CA VAL A 230 -9.75 -13.30 6.96
C VAL A 230 -10.01 -14.48 6.04
N GLN A 231 -9.47 -15.64 6.37
CA GLN A 231 -9.79 -16.88 5.69
C GLN A 231 -10.59 -17.79 6.61
N ALA A 232 -11.75 -18.25 6.13
CA ALA A 232 -12.61 -19.24 6.80
C ALA A 232 -12.90 -20.40 5.82
N PRO A 233 -13.54 -21.51 6.25
CA PRO A 233 -13.83 -22.63 5.36
C PRO A 233 -14.74 -22.15 4.22
N ARG A 234 -14.17 -22.03 3.00
CA ARG A 234 -14.83 -21.55 1.76
C ARG A 234 -14.97 -20.03 1.61
N PHE A 235 -14.30 -19.23 2.42
CA PHE A 235 -14.38 -17.78 2.32
C PHE A 235 -13.02 -17.12 2.50
N PHE A 236 -12.77 -16.06 1.75
CA PHE A 236 -11.62 -15.18 1.93
C PHE A 236 -12.06 -13.72 1.83
N PHE A 237 -11.92 -12.99 2.93
CA PHE A 237 -12.10 -11.55 3.03
C PHE A 237 -10.77 -10.85 2.87
N ARG A 238 -10.80 -9.69 2.23
CA ARG A 238 -9.72 -8.72 2.29
C ARG A 238 -10.28 -7.30 2.23
N LYS A 239 -9.75 -6.44 3.10
CA LYS A 239 -9.90 -4.99 2.97
C LYS A 239 -8.62 -4.29 3.38
N ARG A 240 -8.36 -3.16 2.72
CA ARG A 240 -7.37 -2.18 3.14
C ARG A 240 -8.11 -0.90 3.52
N PHE A 241 -7.68 -0.28 4.60
CA PHE A 241 -8.13 1.04 5.02
C PHE A 241 -6.93 1.94 5.20
N GLN A 242 -7.12 3.24 5.10
CA GLN A 242 -6.17 4.22 5.57
C GLN A 242 -6.42 4.52 7.06
N ASP A 243 -5.41 5.02 7.77
CA ASP A 243 -5.55 5.33 9.19
C ASP A 243 -6.61 6.40 9.42
N MET A 244 -6.64 7.43 8.58
CA MET A 244 -7.64 8.50 8.67
C MET A 244 -9.07 8.01 8.39
N GLU A 245 -9.27 7.08 7.45
CA GLU A 245 -10.59 6.50 7.19
C GLU A 245 -11.16 5.85 8.46
N VAL A 246 -10.34 5.05 9.15
CA VAL A 246 -10.79 4.37 10.37
C VAL A 246 -11.00 5.35 11.53
N ARG A 247 -10.16 6.39 11.64
CA ARG A 247 -10.26 7.36 12.75
C ARG A 247 -11.36 8.40 12.59
N GLN A 248 -11.66 8.84 11.38
CA GLN A 248 -12.64 9.89 11.11
C GLN A 248 -14.08 9.35 11.04
N ASP A 249 -14.26 8.07 10.68
CA ASP A 249 -15.56 7.42 10.66
C ASP A 249 -15.57 6.15 11.53
N PRO A 250 -15.39 6.29 12.86
CA PRO A 250 -15.33 5.16 13.78
C PRO A 250 -16.68 4.43 13.92
N ALA A 251 -17.78 5.06 13.48
CA ALA A 251 -19.12 4.47 13.48
C ALA A 251 -19.33 3.50 12.30
N HIS A 252 -18.53 3.60 11.23
CA HIS A 252 -18.59 2.64 10.13
C HIS A 252 -18.27 1.22 10.64
N PRO A 253 -19.08 0.19 10.32
CA PRO A 253 -18.91 -1.16 10.89
C PRO A 253 -17.50 -1.75 10.71
N LEU A 254 -16.89 -1.54 9.54
CA LEU A 254 -15.51 -1.97 9.27
C LEU A 254 -14.46 -1.21 10.10
N ALA A 255 -14.65 0.10 10.31
CA ALA A 255 -13.75 0.91 11.13
C ALA A 255 -13.88 0.53 12.61
N ALA A 256 -15.11 0.40 13.12
CA ALA A 256 -15.38 -0.04 14.49
C ALA A 256 -14.72 -1.38 14.80
N TRP A 257 -14.86 -2.36 13.90
CA TRP A 257 -14.24 -3.67 14.08
C TRP A 257 -12.71 -3.60 14.00
N TRP A 258 -12.15 -2.77 13.11
CA TRP A 258 -10.70 -2.55 13.10
C TRP A 258 -10.19 -1.89 14.39
N LEU A 259 -10.90 -0.90 14.94
CA LEU A 259 -10.51 -0.25 16.19
C LEU A 259 -10.51 -1.24 17.37
N LEU A 260 -11.50 -2.14 17.43
CA LEU A 260 -11.52 -3.26 18.37
C LEU A 260 -10.27 -4.14 18.20
N LEU A 261 -9.99 -4.56 16.96
CA LEU A 261 -8.84 -5.39 16.63
C LEU A 261 -7.51 -4.71 17.00
N ALA A 262 -7.37 -3.43 16.70
CA ALA A 262 -6.17 -2.65 16.99
C ALA A 262 -5.97 -2.46 18.50
N GLY A 263 -7.04 -2.26 19.27
CA GLY A 263 -7.00 -2.22 20.74
C GLY A 263 -6.49 -3.54 21.32
N GLU A 264 -7.02 -4.65 20.82
CA GLU A 264 -6.59 -6.00 21.17
C GLU A 264 -5.13 -6.30 20.79
N MET A 265 -4.69 -5.84 19.61
CA MET A 265 -3.31 -5.98 19.15
C MET A 265 -2.31 -5.20 20.02
N LYS A 266 -2.69 -4.04 20.55
CA LYS A 266 -1.84 -3.33 21.52
C LYS A 266 -1.68 -4.13 22.81
N ASN A 267 -2.73 -4.82 23.28
CA ASN A 267 -2.63 -5.71 24.45
C ASN A 267 -1.71 -6.91 24.17
N LEU A 268 -1.70 -7.41 22.94
CA LEU A 268 -0.75 -8.44 22.51
C LEU A 268 0.71 -7.95 22.68
N ASP A 269 1.01 -6.71 22.31
CA ASP A 269 2.37 -6.17 22.38
C ASP A 269 2.89 -5.95 23.80
N ALA A 270 2.01 -5.66 24.76
CA ALA A 270 2.37 -5.33 26.13
C ALA A 270 2.92 -6.52 26.95
N GLY A 271 2.95 -7.74 26.38
CA GLY A 271 3.30 -8.97 27.10
C GLY A 271 2.21 -9.43 28.07
N PRO A 272 2.40 -10.56 28.79
CA PRO A 272 1.45 -10.97 29.83
C PRO A 272 1.40 -9.89 30.91
N ARG A 273 0.21 -9.34 31.18
CA ARG A 273 0.00 -8.52 32.38
C ARG A 273 0.32 -9.40 33.58
N LYS A 274 1.24 -8.96 34.44
CA LYS A 274 1.42 -9.62 35.74
C LYS A 274 0.05 -9.57 36.44
N PRO A 275 -0.39 -10.68 37.05
CA PRO A 275 -1.67 -10.74 37.77
C PRO A 275 -1.72 -9.69 38.88
#